data_AF-Q7BHL0-F1
#
_entry.id   AF-Q7BHL0-F1
#
_cell.length_a   1.000
_cell.length_b   1.000
_cell.length_c   1.000
_cell.angle_alpha   90.00
_cell.angle_beta   90.00
_cell.angle_gamma   90.00
#
_symmetry.space_group_name_H-M   'P 1'
#
loop_
_entity.id
_entity.type
_entity.pdbx_description
1 polymer ?
#
loop_
_entity_poly.entity_id
_entity_poly.type
_entity_poly.pdbx_seq_one_letter_code
_entity_poly.pdbx_strand_id
1 'polypeptide(L)' 'DLFEKIKKERKLSCLFISHDLFVVRNICDRVLIMKEGKIIEEGKKEEIFKAPKKEYTQFLLEVSMSFIF' A
#
# COMPACT_ATOMS: atom_id res chain seq x y z
N ASP A 1 5.69 -11.36 -11.44
CA ASP A 1 5.32 -12.78 -11.68
C ASP A 1 6.08 -13.80 -10.85
N LEU A 2 7.42 -13.83 -10.86
CA LEU A 2 8.18 -14.83 -10.06
C LEU A 2 7.92 -14.74 -8.55
N PHE A 3 7.92 -13.53 -8.00
CA PHE A 3 7.71 -13.30 -6.57
C PHE A 3 6.31 -13.75 -6.10
N GLU A 4 5.26 -13.35 -6.82
CA GLU A 4 3.89 -13.74 -6.53
C GLU A 4 3.66 -15.26 -6.62
N LYS A 5 4.33 -15.93 -7.57
CA LYS A 5 4.28 -17.39 -7.70
C LYS A 5 4.87 -18.08 -6.48
N ILE A 6 6.06 -17.67 -6.03
CA ILE A 6 6.72 -18.25 -4.85
C ILE A 6 5.92 -18.00 -3.58
N LYS A 7 5.39 -16.78 -3.41
CA LYS A 7 4.53 -16.41 -2.27
C LYS A 7 3.31 -17.34 -2.18
N LYS A 8 2.64 -17.61 -3.30
CA LYS A 8 1.50 -18.55 -3.36
C LYS A 8 1.89 -20.00 -3.12
N GLU A 9 2.93 -20.50 -3.80
CA GLU A 9 3.35 -21.90 -3.69
C GLU A 9 3.82 -22.26 -2.27
N ARG A 10 4.51 -21.34 -1.59
CA ARG A 10 5.07 -21.57 -0.26
C ARG A 10 4.22 -21.02 0.88
N LYS A 11 3.03 -20.47 0.59
CA LYS A 11 2.10 -19.84 1.56
C LYS A 11 2.81 -18.86 2.50
N LEU A 12 3.68 -18.02 1.93
CA LEU A 12 4.48 -17.08 2.71
C LEU A 12 3.65 -15.84 3.09
N SER A 13 3.80 -15.42 4.33
CA SER A 13 3.41 -14.06 4.75
C SER A 13 4.59 -13.13 4.53
N CYS A 14 4.37 -12.06 3.75
CA CYS A 14 5.41 -11.09 3.41
C CYS A 14 5.03 -9.72 3.96
N LEU A 15 5.96 -9.09 4.68
CA LEU A 15 5.86 -7.70 5.11
C LEU A 15 6.74 -6.85 4.20
N PHE A 16 6.13 -5.92 3.48
CA PHE A 16 6.82 -4.91 2.68
C PHE A 16 6.73 -3.56 3.38
N ILE A 17 7.87 -2.88 3.49
CA ILE A 17 7.97 -1.52 4.01
C ILE A 17 8.55 -0.66 2.89
N SER A 18 7.79 0.32 2.44
CA SER A 18 8.17 1.21 1.35
C SER A 18 7.56 2.59 1.56
N HIS A 19 8.23 3.61 1.03
CA HIS A 19 7.66 4.95 0.87
C HIS A 19 7.02 5.13 -0.52
N ASP A 20 7.28 4.22 -1.46
CA ASP A 20 6.70 4.22 -2.79
C ASP A 20 5.36 3.48 -2.78
N LEU A 21 4.28 4.26 -2.87
CA LEU A 21 2.91 3.78 -2.90
C LEU A 21 2.56 3.02 -4.19
N PHE A 22 3.24 3.26 -5.31
CA PHE A 22 3.02 2.51 -6.55
C PHE A 22 3.46 1.05 -6.40
N VAL A 23 4.63 0.83 -5.79
CA VAL A 23 5.13 -0.52 -5.51
C VAL A 23 4.20 -1.25 -4.53
N VAL A 24 3.77 -0.57 -3.46
CA VAL A 24 2.84 -1.13 -2.47
C VAL A 24 1.51 -1.52 -3.11
N ARG A 25 0.96 -0.70 -4.01
CA ARG A 25 -0.29 -0.99 -4.74
C ARG A 25 -0.22 -2.28 -5.56
N ASN A 26 0.93 -2.56 -6.15
CA ASN A 26 1.12 -3.70 -7.04
C ASN A 26 1.41 -5.00 -6.29
N ILE A 27 2.14 -4.95 -5.17
CA ILE A 27 2.65 -6.14 -4.46
C ILE A 27 1.80 -6.52 -3.24
N CYS A 28 1.29 -5.54 -2.50
CA CYS A 28 0.65 -5.78 -1.21
C CYS A 28 -0.85 -6.04 -1.35
N ASP A 29 -1.39 -6.96 -0.55
CA ASP A 29 -2.84 -7.23 -0.46
C ASP A 29 -3.53 -6.30 0.56
N ARG A 30 -2.85 -6.06 1.69
CA ARG A 30 -3.25 -5.12 2.76
C ARG A 30 -2.19 -4.03 2.90
N VAL A 31 -2.64 -2.84 3.26
CA VAL A 31 -1.78 -1.66 3.39
C VAL A 31 -2.01 -1.01 4.74
N LEU A 32 -0.91 -0.60 5.37
CA LEU A 32 -0.91 0.22 6.58
C LEU A 32 -0.14 1.50 6.26
N ILE A 33 -0.78 2.64 6.49
CA ILE A 33 -0.16 3.96 6.38
C ILE A 33 0.24 4.41 7.77
N MET A 34 1.52 4.76 7.92
CA MET A 34 2.08 5.21 9.20
C MET A 34 2.63 6.64 9.07
N LYS A 35 2.47 7.41 10.14
CA LYS A 35 3.09 8.73 10.31
C LYS A 35 3.53 8.87 11.76
N GLU A 36 4.77 9.32 11.99
CA GLU A 36 5.30 9.58 13.34
C GLU A 36 5.12 8.40 14.31
N GLY A 37 5.35 7.18 13.82
CA GLY A 37 5.20 5.96 14.62
C GLY A 37 3.77 5.54 14.91
N LYS A 38 2.76 6.21 14.36
CA LYS A 38 1.34 5.87 14.52
C LYS A 38 0.75 5.35 13.22
N ILE A 39 -0.10 4.33 13.33
CA ILE A 39 -0.93 3.86 12.21
C ILE A 39 -2.04 4.90 12.01
N ILE A 40 -2.05 5.51 10.83
CA ILE A 40 -3.03 6.51 10.44
C ILE A 40 -4.24 5.83 9.80
N GLU A 41 -3.98 4.86 8.92
CA GLU A 41 -5.02 4.12 8.21
C GLU A 41 -4.55 2.69 7.90
N GLU A 42 -5.47 1.72 7.97
CA GLU A 42 -5.25 0.37 7.47
C GLU A 42 -6.46 -0.14 6.71
N GLY A 43 -6.22 -1.03 5.74
CA GLY A 43 -7.30 -1.65 4.98
C GLY A 43 -6.79 -2.54 3.86
N LYS A 44 -7.73 -3.07 3.06
CA LYS A 44 -7.36 -3.68 1.78
C LYS A 44 -6.78 -2.61 0.88
N LYS A 45 -5.84 -2.99 0.00
CA LYS A 45 -5.25 -2.03 -0.95
C LYS A 45 -6.32 -1.25 -1.71
N GLU A 46 -7.39 -1.90 -2.14
CA GLU A 46 -8.47 -1.26 -2.89
C GLU A 46 -9.19 -0.17 -2.09
N GLU A 47 -9.41 -0.39 -0.79
CA GLU A 47 -10.04 0.61 0.09
C GLU A 47 -9.13 1.81 0.26
N ILE A 48 -7.83 1.57 0.53
CA ILE A 48 -6.84 2.64 0.73
C ILE A 48 -6.63 3.45 -0.55
N PHE A 49 -6.50 2.82 -1.72
CA PHE A 49 -6.15 3.51 -2.96
C PHE A 49 -7.37 4.10 -3.71
N LYS A 50 -8.57 3.53 -3.57
CA LYS A 50 -9.77 4.03 -4.29
C LYS A 50 -10.67 4.91 -3.42
N ALA A 51 -10.74 4.65 -2.12
CA ALA A 51 -11.62 5.36 -1.20
C ALA A 51 -10.92 5.61 0.15
N PRO A 52 -9.77 6.30 0.16
CA PRO A 52 -9.05 6.63 1.40
C PRO A 52 -9.93 7.44 2.35
N LYS A 53 -9.98 7.01 3.62
CA LYS A 53 -10.83 7.63 4.65
C LYS A 53 -10.12 8.72 5.45
N LYS A 54 -8.78 8.74 5.46
CA LYS A 54 -8.02 9.74 6.20
C LYS A 54 -7.49 10.82 5.27
N GLU A 55 -7.61 12.08 5.69
CA GLU A 55 -7.10 13.25 4.98
C GLU A 55 -5.60 13.12 4.67
N TYR A 56 -4.81 12.59 5.62
CA TYR A 56 -3.38 12.37 5.38
C TYR A 56 -3.12 11.34 4.27
N THR A 57 -3.90 10.27 4.20
CA THR A 57 -3.78 9.26 3.14
C THR A 57 -4.18 9.83 1.79
N GLN A 58 -5.23 10.66 1.74
CA GLN A 58 -5.65 11.39 0.53
C GLN A 58 -4.52 12.29 0.03
N PHE A 59 -3.97 13.13 0.90
CA PHE A 59 -2.83 14.00 0.59
C PHE A 59 -1.62 13.19 0.10
N LEU A 60 -1.29 12.09 0.78
CA LEU A 60 -0.17 11.23 0.41
C LEU A 60 -0.36 10.62 -0.99
N LEU A 61 -1.56 10.12 -1.28
CA LEU A 61 -1.89 9.57 -2.60
C LEU A 61 -1.85 10.64 -3.69
N GLU A 62 -2.34 11.84 -3.40
CA GLU A 62 -2.27 12.96 -4.33
C GLU A 62 -0.82 13.30 -4.66
N VAL A 63 0.04 13.54 -3.67
CA VAL A 63 1.44 13.93 -3.94
C VAL A 63 2.27 12.79 -4.53
N SER A 64 2.02 11.53 -4.14
CA SER A 64 2.78 10.37 -4.62
C SER A 64 2.29 9.84 -5.97
N MET A 65 1.04 10.09 -6.35
CA MET A 65 0.48 9.60 -7.62
C MET A 65 0.16 10.71 -8.64
N SER A 66 0.39 11.99 -8.33
CA SER A 66 0.16 13.12 -9.25
C SER A 66 1.03 13.12 -10.50
N PHE A 67 2.08 12.30 -10.60
CA PHE A 67 2.96 12.26 -11.78
C PHE A 67 2.50 11.30 -12.89
N ILE A 68 1.30 10.70 -12.82
CA ILE A 68 0.85 9.62 -13.72
C ILE A 68 -0.45 9.97 -14.50
N PHE A 69 -0.86 11.24 -14.57
CA PHE A 69 -1.93 11.69 -15.47
C PHE A 69 -1.50 12.88 -16.32
#